data_AF-A0A842MVF0-F1
#
_entry.id   AF-A0A842MVF0-F1
#
_cell.length_a   1.000
_cell.length_b   1.000
_cell.length_c   1.000
_cell.angle_alpha   90.00
_cell.angle_beta   90.00
_cell.angle_gamma   90.00
#
_symmetry.space_group_name_H-M   'P 1'
#
loop_
_entity.id
_entity.type
_entity.pdbx_description
1 polymer ?
#
loop_
_entity_poly.entity_id
_entity_poly.type
_entity_poly.pdbx_seq_one_letter_code
_entity_poly.pdbx_strand_id
1 'polypeptide(L)'
;MPALRTLGLVILSALAIVIGIFGFYLVRGLADESSAREAALMVAEACGTVISTGSTQNIRINIPGNYHMKFIENRIFIDGYGVPSDGFALSFSDESPELGPGSHDLTIFIRDGRLVVKRT
;
A
#
# COMPACT_ATOMS: atom_id res chain seq x y z
N MET A 1 3.51 52.16 22.21
CA MET A 1 3.19 50.73 22.42
C MET A 1 3.30 49.91 21.11
N PRO A 2 4.51 49.76 20.50
CA PRO A 2 4.69 48.94 19.30
C PRO A 2 5.05 47.47 19.58
N ALA A 3 5.66 47.17 20.73
CA ALA A 3 6.20 45.84 21.07
C ALA A 3 5.14 44.74 21.23
N LEU A 4 3.92 45.09 21.68
CA LEU A 4 2.82 44.14 21.87
C LEU A 4 2.23 43.67 20.53
N ARG A 5 2.21 44.55 19.52
CA ARG A 5 1.74 44.23 18.16
C ARG A 5 2.71 43.34 17.42
N THR A 6 4.02 43.56 17.56
CA THR A 6 5.05 42.69 16.97
C THR A 6 5.06 41.30 17.62
N LEU A 7 4.90 41.20 18.94
CA LEU A 7 4.75 39.90 19.63
C LEU A 7 3.51 39.12 19.15
N GLY A 8 2.36 39.79 19.02
CA GLY A 8 1.14 39.14 18.52
C GLY A 8 1.28 38.63 17.09
N LEU A 9 1.94 39.40 16.22
CA LEU A 9 2.17 38.99 14.83
C LEU A 9 3.10 37.76 14.73
N VAL A 10 4.17 37.74 15.53
CA VAL A 10 5.13 36.62 15.57
C VAL A 10 4.45 35.33 16.03
N ILE A 11 3.63 35.39 17.08
CA ILE A 11 2.87 34.24 17.57
C ILE A 11 1.89 33.72 16.51
N LEU A 12 1.20 34.62 15.80
CA LEU A 12 0.27 34.23 14.74
C LEU A 12 0.99 33.55 13.56
N SER A 13 2.14 34.09 13.15
CA SER A 13 2.95 33.50 12.08
C SER A 13 3.55 32.15 12.47
N ALA A 14 4.00 31.99 13.72
CA ALA A 14 4.50 30.71 14.21
C ALA A 14 3.39 29.65 14.24
N LEU A 15 2.17 30.03 14.67
CA LEU A 15 1.02 29.14 14.67
C LEU A 15 0.62 28.70 13.25
N ALA A 16 0.63 29.62 12.28
CA ALA A 16 0.31 29.31 10.89
C ALA A 16 1.30 28.31 10.26
N ILE A 17 2.60 28.44 10.59
CA ILE A 17 3.64 27.52 10.11
C ILE A 17 3.44 26.12 10.70
N VAL A 18 3.13 26.02 12.00
CA VAL A 18 2.88 24.72 12.66
C VAL A 18 1.67 24.02 12.07
N ILE A 19 0.56 24.74 11.86
CA ILE A 19 -0.65 24.18 11.24
C ILE A 19 -0.37 23.73 9.79
N GLY A 20 0.40 24.52 9.04
CA GLY A 20 0.78 24.18 7.67
C GLY A 20 1.63 22.91 7.57
N ILE A 21 2.60 22.74 8.47
CA ILE A 21 3.44 21.52 8.53
C ILE A 21 2.58 20.31 8.89
N PHE A 22 1.72 20.43 9.92
CA PHE A 22 0.84 19.34 10.33
C PHE A 22 -0.12 18.92 9.21
N GLY A 23 -0.74 19.89 8.53
CA GLY A 23 -1.62 19.61 7.40
C GLY A 23 -0.91 18.90 6.25
N PHE A 24 0.33 19.27 5.97
CA PHE A 24 1.12 18.66 4.90
C PHE A 24 1.50 17.20 5.20
N TYR A 25 1.89 16.89 6.44
CA TYR A 25 2.17 15.51 6.85
C TYR A 25 0.91 14.64 6.84
N LEU A 26 -0.24 15.20 7.21
CA LEU A 26 -1.52 14.47 7.25
C LEU A 26 -2.00 14.11 5.83
N VAL A 27 -1.89 15.04 4.88
CA VAL A 27 -2.26 14.79 3.47
C VAL A 27 -1.33 13.76 2.82
N ARG A 28 -0.02 13.79 3.12
CA ARG A 28 0.92 12.78 2.63
C ARG A 28 0.60 11.39 3.18
N GLY A 29 0.34 11.27 4.48
CA GLY A 29 -0.01 9.98 5.09
C GLY A 29 -1.26 9.35 4.48
N LEU A 30 -2.31 10.15 4.22
CA LEU A 30 -3.53 9.67 3.57
C LEU A 30 -3.32 9.26 2.12
N ALA A 31 -2.47 9.99 1.38
CA ALA A 31 -2.12 9.64 0.00
C ALA A 31 -1.30 8.33 -0.07
N ASP A 32 -0.37 8.14 0.86
CA ASP A 32 0.43 6.91 0.97
C ASP A 32 -0.46 5.70 1.31
N GLU A 33 -1.42 5.86 2.22
CA GLU A 33 -2.39 4.79 2.56
C GLU A 33 -3.26 4.42 1.34
N SER A 34 -3.76 5.42 0.62
CA SER A 34 -4.59 5.17 -0.58
C SER A 34 -3.82 4.44 -1.68
N SER A 35 -2.56 4.80 -1.91
CA SER A 35 -1.73 4.19 -2.95
C SER A 35 -1.23 2.80 -2.55
N ALA A 36 -1.00 2.55 -1.26
CA ALA A 36 -0.77 1.21 -0.74
C ALA A 36 -1.99 0.30 -0.99
N ARG A 37 -3.20 0.78 -0.68
CA ARG A 37 -4.44 0.04 -0.98
C ARG A 37 -4.64 -0.22 -2.46
N GLU A 38 -4.36 0.77 -3.30
CA GLU A 38 -4.45 0.63 -4.75
C GLU A 38 -3.47 -0.42 -5.28
N ALA A 39 -2.23 -0.45 -4.77
CA ALA A 39 -1.27 -1.49 -5.08
C ALA A 39 -1.79 -2.89 -4.70
N ALA A 40 -2.39 -3.05 -3.51
CA ALA A 40 -2.98 -4.33 -3.10
C ALA A 40 -4.15 -4.75 -3.99
N LEU A 41 -4.98 -3.81 -4.44
CA LEU A 41 -6.07 -4.07 -5.38
C LEU A 41 -5.56 -4.51 -6.75
N MET A 42 -4.50 -3.88 -7.27
CA MET A 42 -3.88 -4.30 -8.54
C MET A 42 -3.35 -5.73 -8.46
N VAL A 43 -2.68 -6.09 -7.36
CA VAL A 43 -2.23 -7.48 -7.15
C VAL A 43 -3.43 -8.41 -7.07
N ALA A 44 -4.49 -8.00 -6.38
CA ALA A 44 -5.68 -8.83 -6.22
C ALA A 44 -6.40 -9.09 -7.54
N GLU A 45 -6.52 -8.06 -8.40
CA GLU A 45 -7.09 -8.18 -9.73
C GLU A 45 -6.24 -9.09 -10.63
N ALA A 46 -4.92 -8.95 -10.56
CA ALA A 46 -4.01 -9.84 -11.27
C ALA A 46 -4.15 -11.29 -10.79
N CYS A 47 -4.23 -11.53 -9.47
CA CYS A 47 -4.54 -12.85 -8.93
C CYS A 47 -5.88 -13.39 -9.44
N GLY A 48 -6.95 -12.60 -9.41
CA GLY A 48 -8.26 -12.98 -9.95
C GLY A 48 -8.22 -13.32 -11.45
N THR A 49 -7.42 -12.58 -12.21
CA THR A 49 -7.18 -12.84 -13.64
C THR A 49 -6.43 -14.16 -13.84
N VAL A 50 -5.41 -14.44 -13.03
CA VAL A 50 -4.66 -15.71 -13.08
C VAL A 50 -5.59 -16.89 -12.72
N ILE A 51 -6.45 -16.74 -11.71
CA ILE A 51 -7.43 -17.78 -11.33
C ILE A 51 -8.42 -18.06 -12.46
N SER A 52 -8.94 -17.02 -13.12
CA SER A 52 -9.95 -17.17 -14.16
C SER A 52 -9.38 -17.65 -15.50
N THR A 53 -8.19 -17.18 -15.87
CA THR A 53 -7.57 -17.49 -17.17
C THR A 53 -6.59 -18.65 -17.12
N GLY A 54 -6.06 -18.99 -15.94
CA GLY A 54 -4.96 -19.93 -15.77
C GLY A 54 -3.61 -19.42 -16.32
N SER A 55 -3.57 -18.21 -16.89
CA SER A 55 -2.36 -17.65 -17.50
C SER A 55 -1.51 -16.94 -16.46
N THR A 56 -0.18 -17.00 -16.62
CA THR A 56 0.75 -16.24 -15.80
C THR A 56 0.60 -14.76 -16.07
N GLN A 57 0.59 -13.95 -15.00
CA GLN A 57 0.53 -12.49 -15.07
C GLN A 57 1.82 -11.88 -14.51
N ASN A 58 2.34 -10.88 -15.20
CA ASN A 58 3.45 -10.08 -14.74
C ASN A 58 2.93 -8.67 -14.46
N ILE A 59 3.10 -8.21 -13.22
CA ILE A 59 2.68 -6.89 -12.80
C ILE A 59 3.81 -6.16 -12.11
N ARG A 60 3.82 -4.84 -12.24
CA ARG A 60 4.69 -3.97 -11.46
C ARG A 60 3.83 -3.24 -10.44
N ILE A 61 4.22 -3.32 -9.18
CA ILE A 61 3.57 -2.58 -8.11
C ILE A 61 4.56 -1.65 -7.42
N ASN A 62 4.06 -0.56 -6.86
CA ASN A 62 4.83 0.33 -6.02
C ASN A 62 4.17 0.43 -4.65
N ILE A 63 4.88 -0.01 -3.61
CA ILE A 63 4.42 0.05 -2.23
C ILE A 63 5.02 1.32 -1.61
N PRO A 64 4.22 2.36 -1.35
CA PRO A 64 4.71 3.64 -0.82
C PRO A 64 5.14 3.51 0.66
N GLY A 65 5.88 4.52 1.14
CA GLY A 65 6.10 4.76 2.57
C GLY A 65 6.76 3.61 3.34
N ASN A 66 6.13 3.19 4.43
CA ASN A 66 6.56 2.08 5.30
C ASN A 66 5.54 0.93 5.27
N TYR A 67 4.78 0.79 4.19
CA TYR A 67 3.76 -0.25 4.08
C TYR A 67 4.39 -1.60 3.72
N HIS A 68 3.82 -2.68 4.27
CA HIS A 68 4.24 -4.05 4.02
C HIS A 68 3.07 -4.88 3.51
N MET A 69 3.30 -5.61 2.43
CA MET A 69 2.33 -6.51 1.82
C MET A 69 2.71 -7.97 2.10
N LYS A 70 1.75 -8.72 2.64
CA LYS A 70 1.88 -10.14 3.01
C LYS A 70 0.83 -10.96 2.30
N PHE A 71 1.21 -12.14 1.85
CA PHE A 71 0.31 -13.11 1.25
C PHE A 71 0.05 -14.19 2.29
N ILE A 72 -1.17 -14.24 2.83
CA ILE A 72 -1.51 -15.15 3.93
C ILE A 72 -2.78 -15.89 3.54
N GLU A 73 -2.71 -17.23 3.58
CA GLU A 73 -3.82 -18.11 3.19
C GLU A 73 -4.36 -17.73 1.81
N ASN A 74 -5.59 -17.24 1.69
CA ASN A 74 -6.20 -16.82 0.44
C ASN A 74 -6.40 -15.29 0.36
N ARG A 75 -5.61 -14.51 1.10
CA ARG A 75 -5.76 -13.04 1.17
C ARG A 75 -4.42 -12.33 1.08
N ILE A 76 -4.46 -11.11 0.56
CA ILE A 76 -3.33 -10.19 0.51
C ILE A 76 -3.55 -9.17 1.62
N PHE A 77 -2.64 -9.09 2.57
CA PHE A 77 -2.68 -8.13 3.66
C PHE A 77 -1.72 -6.99 3.40
N ILE A 78 -2.18 -5.75 3.47
CA ILE A 78 -1.33 -4.57 3.53
C ILE A 78 -1.64 -3.77 4.79
N ASP A 79 -0.66 -3.68 5.70
CA ASP A 79 -0.78 -2.97 6.98
C ASP A 79 -2.08 -3.29 7.77
N GLY A 80 -2.42 -4.59 7.83
CA GLY A 80 -3.61 -5.10 8.51
C GLY A 80 -4.90 -5.10 7.69
N TYR A 81 -4.91 -4.51 6.49
CA TYR A 81 -6.05 -4.55 5.57
C TYR A 81 -5.95 -5.75 4.62
N GLY A 82 -6.89 -6.69 4.72
CA GLY A 82 -6.96 -7.90 3.89
C GLY A 82 -7.82 -7.72 2.63
N VAL A 83 -7.26 -8.02 1.46
CA VAL A 83 -7.90 -7.92 0.14
C VAL A 83 -7.76 -9.24 -0.63
N PRO A 84 -8.81 -9.75 -1.28
CA PRO A 84 -10.21 -9.32 -1.19
C PRO A 84 -10.84 -9.70 0.17
N SER A 85 -11.90 -9.01 0.58
CA SER A 85 -12.57 -9.20 1.87
C SER A 85 -13.08 -10.62 2.09
N ASP A 86 -13.50 -11.29 1.00
CA ASP A 86 -14.01 -12.66 1.01
C ASP A 86 -12.89 -13.70 0.83
N GLY A 87 -11.70 -13.25 0.42
CA GLY A 87 -10.57 -14.10 0.04
C GLY A 87 -10.69 -14.65 -1.38
N PHE A 88 -9.59 -15.19 -1.90
CA PHE A 88 -9.52 -15.85 -3.19
C PHE A 88 -10.07 -17.28 -3.12
N ALA A 89 -10.45 -17.80 -4.30
CA ALA A 89 -10.82 -19.21 -4.46
C ALA A 89 -9.65 -20.17 -4.21
N LEU A 90 -8.41 -19.69 -4.40
CA LEU A 90 -7.18 -20.46 -4.18
C LEU A 90 -6.35 -19.82 -3.07
N SER A 91 -5.70 -20.66 -2.27
CA SER A 91 -4.72 -20.21 -1.29
C SER A 91 -3.38 -19.88 -1.96
N PHE A 92 -2.70 -18.86 -1.46
CA PHE A 92 -1.31 -18.56 -1.73
C PHE A 92 -0.39 -19.68 -1.22
N SER A 93 0.69 -19.89 -1.95
CA SER A 93 1.78 -20.77 -1.55
C SER A 93 2.63 -20.11 -0.48
N ASP A 94 3.18 -20.93 0.42
CA ASP A 94 4.14 -20.52 1.45
C ASP A 94 5.45 -19.94 0.86
N GLU A 95 5.67 -20.15 -0.44
CA GLU A 95 6.78 -19.55 -1.20
C GLU A 95 6.58 -18.06 -1.54
N SER A 96 5.39 -17.50 -1.28
CA SER A 96 5.07 -16.11 -1.64
C SER A 96 5.84 -15.13 -0.74
N PRO A 97 6.67 -14.24 -1.30
CA PRO A 97 7.52 -13.37 -0.49
C PRO A 97 6.71 -12.25 0.16
N GLU A 98 7.13 -11.83 1.35
CA GLU A 98 6.69 -10.55 1.92
C GLU A 98 7.34 -9.39 1.14
N LEU A 99 6.53 -8.39 0.79
CA LEU A 99 6.97 -7.23 0.03
C LEU A 99 6.97 -6.00 0.95
N GLY A 100 8.17 -5.48 1.22
CA GLY A 100 8.33 -4.21 1.90
C GLY A 100 8.13 -3.01 0.96
N PRO A 101 8.39 -1.79 1.44
CA PRO A 101 8.23 -0.58 0.63
C PRO A 101 9.17 -0.53 -0.58
N GLY A 102 8.72 0.12 -1.65
CA GLY A 102 9.43 0.27 -2.92
C GLY A 102 8.69 -0.35 -4.11
N SER A 103 9.32 -0.26 -5.28
CA SER A 103 8.80 -0.84 -6.52
C SER A 103 9.23 -2.31 -6.65
N HIS A 104 8.28 -3.18 -6.96
CA HIS A 104 8.49 -4.61 -7.12
C HIS A 104 7.86 -5.09 -8.43
N ASP A 105 8.64 -5.84 -9.19
CA ASP A 105 8.15 -6.61 -10.34
C ASP A 105 7.75 -8.01 -9.84
N LEU A 106 6.49 -8.37 -10.06
CA LEU A 106 5.90 -9.61 -9.57
C LEU A 106 5.39 -10.46 -10.73
N THR A 107 5.63 -11.75 -10.64
CA THR A 107 5.05 -12.77 -11.50
C THR A 107 4.10 -13.63 -10.67
N ILE A 108 2.84 -13.67 -11.08
CA ILE A 108 1.76 -14.40 -10.42
C ILE A 108 1.34 -15.54 -11.33
N PHE A 109 1.33 -16.76 -10.81
CA PHE A 109 0.94 -17.96 -11.55
C PHE A 109 0.29 -18.97 -10.61
N ILE A 110 -0.38 -19.97 -11.19
CA ILE A 110 -0.91 -21.10 -10.44
C ILE A 110 0.04 -22.28 -10.59
N ARG A 111 0.34 -22.93 -9.47
CA ARG A 111 1.09 -24.18 -9.41
C ARG A 111 0.47 -25.06 -8.34
N ASP A 112 0.25 -26.34 -8.66
CA ASP A 112 -0.31 -27.34 -7.74
C ASP A 112 -1.63 -26.90 -7.06
N GLY A 113 -2.47 -26.14 -7.79
CA GLY A 113 -3.73 -25.62 -7.25
C GLY A 113 -3.58 -24.49 -6.23
N ARG A 114 -2.40 -23.86 -6.15
CA ARG A 114 -2.13 -22.70 -5.29
C ARG A 114 -1.67 -21.50 -6.11
N LEU A 115 -1.95 -20.31 -5.61
CA LEU A 115 -1.41 -19.06 -6.15
C LEU A 115 0.04 -18.89 -5.70
N VAL A 116 0.95 -18.67 -6.62
CA VAL A 116 2.35 -18.39 -6.31
C VAL A 116 2.68 -16.99 -6.81
N VAL A 117 3.19 -16.17 -5.91
CA VAL A 117 3.74 -14.85 -6.23
C VAL A 117 5.25 -14.94 -6.15
N LYS A 118 5.95 -14.55 -7.22
CA LYS A 118 7.42 -14.45 -7.24
C LYS A 118 7.86 -13.05 -7.61
N ARG A 119 8.93 -12.58 -6.96
CA ARG A 119 9.63 -11.37 -7.39
C ARG A 119 10.56 -11.73 -8.56
N THR A 120 10.55 -10.89 -9.59
CA THR A 120 11.40 -11.03 -10.79
C THR A 120 12.53 -10.01 -10.75
#